data_AF-A0A8T3LX18-F1
#
_entry.id   AF-A0A8T3LX18-F1
#
_cell.length_a   1.000
_cell.length_b   1.000
_cell.length_c   1.000
_cell.angle_alpha   90.00
_cell.angle_beta   90.00
_cell.angle_gamma   90.00
#
_symmetry.space_group_name_H-M   'P 1'
#
loop_
_entity.id
_entity.type
_entity.pdbx_description
1 polymer ?
#
loop_
_entity_poly.entity_id
_entity_poly.type
_entity_poly.pdbx_seq_one_letter_code
_entity_poly.pdbx_strand_id
1 'polypeptide(L)'
;MAINDQDGFDPEALYDQFPRGADAGFGPDEGYNRFVRLNDASLFTEKARADPVIAEFLDAPFSVTYVQFKSSYRESEYFIHKPHLAMAGEVEGIEGSVDGFPAEAHIGTYIINHDRTLAWRVTRSVIIEDGDQAGQIIHKEAGS
;
A
#
# COMPACT_ATOMS: atom_id res chain seq x y z
N MET A 1 -31.64 14.05 30.98
CA MET A 1 -30.41 13.35 31.41
C MET A 1 -29.62 13.10 30.14
N ALA A 2 -28.53 13.85 29.94
CA ALA A 2 -27.70 13.71 28.76
C ALA A 2 -27.05 12.32 28.79
N ILE A 3 -27.19 11.56 27.72
CA ILE A 3 -26.47 10.31 27.52
C ILE A 3 -25.03 10.73 27.22
N ASN A 4 -24.11 10.29 28.08
CA ASN A 4 -22.68 10.53 28.09
C ASN A 4 -22.06 10.89 26.73
N ASP A 5 -21.30 11.99 26.72
CA ASP A 5 -20.13 12.15 25.88
C ASP A 5 -19.29 10.87 26.00
N GLN A 6 -19.45 9.96 25.06
CA GLN A 6 -18.59 8.79 24.96
C GLN A 6 -17.19 9.32 24.68
N ASP A 7 -16.27 8.99 25.58
CA ASP A 7 -14.82 9.11 25.42
C ASP A 7 -14.43 9.05 23.94
N GLY A 8 -13.81 10.12 23.45
CA GLY A 8 -13.44 10.27 22.04
C GLY A 8 -12.69 9.04 21.56
N PHE A 9 -13.37 8.18 20.81
CA PHE A 9 -12.76 7.04 20.15
C PHE A 9 -11.80 7.62 19.12
N ASP A 10 -10.50 7.57 19.42
CA ASP A 10 -9.46 7.89 18.46
C ASP A 10 -9.24 6.67 17.55
N PRO A 11 -9.67 6.73 16.27
CA PRO A 11 -9.51 5.62 15.34
C PRO A 11 -8.04 5.36 14.98
N GLU A 12 -7.10 6.24 15.33
CA GLU A 12 -5.67 6.07 15.10
C GLU A 12 -4.97 5.36 16.27
N ALA A 13 -5.49 5.48 17.49
CA ALA A 13 -4.89 4.91 18.70
C ALA A 13 -4.76 3.38 18.69
N LEU A 14 -5.54 2.67 17.88
CA LEU A 14 -5.38 1.22 17.69
C LEU A 14 -4.08 0.88 16.95
N TYR A 15 -3.67 1.70 15.98
CA TYR A 15 -2.50 1.44 15.15
C TYR A 15 -1.18 1.74 15.89
N ASP A 16 -1.22 2.68 16.85
CA ASP A 16 -0.08 3.00 17.73
C ASP A 16 0.31 1.85 18.67
N GLN A 17 -0.54 0.81 18.79
CA GLN A 17 -0.21 -0.41 19.54
C GLN A 17 0.73 -1.35 18.78
N PHE A 18 0.84 -1.18 17.45
CA PHE A 18 1.75 -1.96 16.62
C PHE A 18 3.13 -1.29 16.59
N PRO A 19 4.22 -2.08 16.51
CA PRO A 19 5.56 -1.52 16.35
C PRO A 19 5.66 -0.71 15.04
N ARG A 20 6.63 0.20 14.97
CA ARG A 20 6.91 0.98 13.76
C ARG A 20 7.72 0.17 12.76
N GLY A 21 7.25 0.14 11.52
CA GLY A 21 7.93 -0.57 10.42
C GLY A 21 9.20 0.13 9.99
N ALA A 22 9.35 1.42 10.29
CA ALA A 22 10.55 2.20 10.05
C ALA A 22 11.73 1.88 10.98
N ASP A 23 11.54 1.04 12.02
CA ASP A 23 12.62 0.64 12.92
C ASP A 23 13.63 -0.30 12.22
N ALA A 24 14.88 -0.32 12.71
CA ALA A 24 16.03 -0.98 12.08
C ALA A 24 15.75 -2.43 11.59
N GLY A 25 16.16 -2.74 10.36
CA GLY A 25 15.96 -4.04 9.70
C GLY A 25 14.84 -4.05 8.66
N PHE A 26 14.00 -3.01 8.62
CA PHE A 26 12.63 -3.15 8.11
C PHE A 26 12.01 -1.89 7.48
N GLY A 27 12.78 -0.81 7.38
CA GLY A 27 12.32 0.45 6.80
C GLY A 27 12.51 0.55 5.28
N PRO A 28 12.21 1.74 4.70
CA PRO A 28 12.40 2.02 3.28
C PRO A 28 13.80 1.75 2.74
N ASP A 29 14.84 2.00 3.54
CA ASP A 29 16.24 1.73 3.20
C ASP A 29 16.51 0.25 2.88
N GLU A 30 15.66 -0.66 3.34
CA GLU A 30 15.78 -2.11 3.15
C GLU A 30 14.76 -2.65 2.13
N GLY A 31 14.03 -1.77 1.45
CA GLY A 31 13.08 -2.11 0.38
C GLY A 31 11.66 -2.44 0.85
N TYR A 32 11.32 -2.14 2.10
CA TYR A 32 9.95 -2.25 2.64
C TYR A 32 9.25 -0.89 2.69
N ASN A 33 7.92 -0.88 2.79
CA ASN A 33 7.09 0.33 2.96
C ASN A 33 7.32 1.39 1.88
N ARG A 34 7.80 1.00 0.70
CA ARG A 34 8.06 1.90 -0.42
C ARG A 34 7.13 1.59 -1.59
N PHE A 35 6.46 2.62 -2.09
CA PHE A 35 5.72 2.54 -3.34
C PHE A 35 6.68 2.59 -4.52
N VAL A 36 6.63 1.57 -5.37
CA VAL A 36 7.42 1.46 -6.60
C VAL A 36 6.46 1.40 -7.78
N ARG A 37 6.42 2.45 -8.59
CA ARG A 37 5.61 2.48 -9.81
C ARG A 37 6.21 1.53 -10.85
N LEU A 38 5.50 0.45 -11.16
CA LEU A 38 5.93 -0.59 -12.10
C LEU A 38 5.86 -0.15 -13.55
N ASN A 39 5.00 0.81 -13.92
CA ASN A 39 5.00 1.41 -15.25
C ASN A 39 5.84 2.69 -15.34
N ASP A 40 6.87 2.82 -14.50
CA ASP A 40 7.90 3.84 -14.66
C ASP A 40 8.95 3.37 -15.69
N ALA A 41 9.12 4.14 -16.76
CA ALA A 41 10.09 3.86 -17.81
C ALA A 41 11.52 3.70 -17.28
N SER A 42 11.88 4.36 -16.18
CA SER A 42 13.22 4.31 -15.57
C SER A 42 13.60 2.91 -15.05
N LEU A 43 12.60 2.07 -14.74
CA LEU A 43 12.81 0.70 -14.24
C LEU A 43 13.16 -0.31 -15.35
N PHE A 44 13.01 0.06 -16.62
CA PHE A 44 13.18 -0.84 -17.75
C PHE A 44 14.46 -0.55 -18.53
N THR A 45 15.10 -1.62 -19.02
CA THR A 45 16.21 -1.51 -19.97
C THR A 45 15.74 -0.93 -21.30
N GLU A 46 16.65 -0.32 -22.07
CA GLU A 46 16.35 0.15 -23.44
C GLU A 46 15.80 -0.97 -24.34
N LYS A 47 16.35 -2.19 -24.21
CA LYS A 47 15.85 -3.35 -24.96
C LYS A 47 14.41 -3.71 -24.59
N ALA A 48 14.06 -3.67 -23.30
CA ALA A 48 12.70 -3.96 -22.85
C ALA A 48 11.72 -2.87 -23.33
N ARG A 49 12.13 -1.60 -23.32
CA ARG A 49 11.31 -0.48 -23.82
C ARG A 49 11.04 -0.54 -25.33
N ALA A 50 11.85 -1.26 -26.09
CA ALA A 50 11.61 -1.49 -27.51
C ALA A 50 10.56 -2.59 -27.79
N ASP A 51 10.13 -3.34 -26.77
CA ASP A 51 9.02 -4.29 -26.90
C ASP A 51 7.69 -3.52 -27.02
N PRO A 52 6.88 -3.74 -28.07
CA PRO A 52 5.63 -3.00 -28.27
C PRO A 52 4.65 -3.11 -27.10
N VAL A 53 4.62 -4.26 -26.41
CA VAL A 53 3.72 -4.49 -25.26
C VAL A 53 4.17 -3.67 -24.06
N ILE A 54 5.49 -3.57 -23.85
CA ILE A 54 6.04 -2.74 -22.76
C ILE A 54 5.84 -1.27 -23.08
N ALA A 55 6.02 -0.85 -24.34
CA ALA A 55 5.75 0.53 -24.74
C ALA A 55 4.29 0.93 -24.45
N GLU A 56 3.32 0.10 -24.87
CA GLU A 56 1.89 0.32 -24.56
C GLU A 56 1.62 0.36 -23.04
N PHE A 57 2.28 -0.49 -22.26
CA PHE A 57 2.14 -0.49 -20.80
C PHE A 57 2.69 0.77 -20.13
N LEU A 58 3.82 1.30 -20.63
CA LEU A 58 4.43 2.53 -20.12
C LEU A 58 3.63 3.78 -20.50
N ASP A 59 3.00 3.78 -21.68
CA ASP A 59 2.16 4.88 -22.17
C ASP A 59 0.73 4.87 -21.61
N ALA A 60 0.37 3.82 -20.87
CA ALA A 60 -0.98 3.65 -20.35
C ALA A 60 -1.40 4.80 -19.40
N PRO A 61 -2.69 5.23 -19.43
CA PRO A 61 -3.18 6.34 -18.61
C PRO A 61 -3.40 5.99 -17.13
N PHE A 62 -3.09 4.76 -16.72
CA PHE A 62 -3.21 4.28 -15.35
C PHE A 62 -1.81 4.14 -14.71
N SER A 63 -1.73 4.17 -13.38
CA SER A 63 -0.53 3.79 -12.64
C SER A 63 -0.63 2.35 -12.15
N VAL A 64 0.48 1.61 -12.21
CA VAL A 64 0.60 0.30 -11.55
C VAL A 64 1.70 0.40 -10.52
N THR A 65 1.39 0.14 -9.26
CA THR A 65 2.33 0.33 -8.15
C THR A 65 2.47 -0.95 -7.33
N TYR A 66 3.71 -1.28 -6.98
CA TYR A 66 4.04 -2.35 -6.06
C TYR A 66 4.47 -1.78 -4.71
N VAL A 67 4.06 -2.44 -3.64
CA VAL A 67 4.58 -2.17 -2.29
C VAL A 67 4.70 -3.47 -1.49
N GLN A 68 5.75 -3.57 -0.69
CA GLN A 68 5.94 -4.67 0.24
C GLN A 68 6.03 -4.13 1.67
N PHE A 69 5.19 -4.64 2.54
CA PHE A 69 5.21 -4.33 3.97
C PHE A 69 5.75 -5.51 4.76
N LYS A 70 6.43 -5.19 5.85
CA LYS A 70 6.75 -6.19 6.86
C LYS A 70 5.49 -6.59 7.64
N SER A 71 5.51 -7.82 8.15
CA SER A 71 4.47 -8.38 9.02
C SER A 71 4.29 -7.65 10.36
N SER A 72 3.06 -7.36 10.77
CA SER A 72 2.65 -6.94 12.12
C SER A 72 3.18 -5.57 12.53
N TYR A 73 3.26 -4.63 11.58
CA TYR A 73 3.71 -3.25 11.83
C TYR A 73 2.58 -2.25 11.57
N ARG A 74 2.68 -1.10 12.22
CA ARG A 74 1.71 0.01 12.12
C ARG A 74 1.33 0.31 10.67
N GLU A 75 2.33 0.50 9.80
CA GLU A 75 2.17 0.86 8.39
C GLU A 75 1.44 -0.24 7.60
N SER A 76 1.70 -1.51 7.93
CA SER A 76 1.03 -2.65 7.28
C SER A 76 -0.45 -2.75 7.66
N GLU A 77 -0.79 -2.43 8.91
CA GLU A 77 -2.18 -2.41 9.38
C GLU A 77 -2.91 -1.20 8.79
N TYR A 78 -2.27 -0.03 8.73
CA TYR A 78 -2.81 1.14 8.00
C TYR A 78 -3.11 0.80 6.55
N PHE A 79 -2.18 0.11 5.87
CA PHE A 79 -2.36 -0.21 4.46
C PHE A 79 -3.57 -1.14 4.22
N ILE A 80 -3.80 -2.12 5.08
CA ILE A 80 -4.94 -3.03 4.96
C ILE A 80 -6.26 -2.34 5.31
N HIS A 81 -6.29 -1.55 6.38
CA HIS A 81 -7.53 -1.07 6.98
C HIS A 81 -7.88 0.39 6.61
N LYS A 82 -6.90 1.19 6.22
CA LYS A 82 -7.02 2.58 5.76
C LYS A 82 -6.18 2.83 4.50
N PRO A 83 -6.40 2.06 3.41
CA PRO A 83 -5.58 2.16 2.20
C PRO A 83 -5.57 3.56 1.58
N HIS A 84 -6.66 4.33 1.69
CA HIS A 84 -6.74 5.70 1.18
C HIS A 84 -5.69 6.64 1.80
N LEU A 85 -5.41 6.52 3.10
CA LEU A 85 -4.38 7.33 3.76
C LEU A 85 -2.97 6.89 3.35
N ALA A 86 -2.74 5.58 3.30
CA ALA A 86 -1.43 5.02 2.94
C ALA A 86 -1.07 5.35 1.49
N MET A 87 -2.01 5.17 0.54
CA MET A 87 -1.79 5.45 -0.88
C MET A 87 -1.64 6.95 -1.18
N ALA A 88 -2.27 7.82 -0.40
CA ALA A 88 -2.10 9.27 -0.49
C ALA A 88 -0.77 9.78 0.10
N GLY A 89 0.02 8.92 0.75
CA GLY A 89 1.28 9.31 1.38
C GLY A 89 1.10 10.04 2.72
N GLU A 90 -0.05 9.86 3.38
CA GLU A 90 -0.39 10.52 4.64
C GLU A 90 0.02 9.71 5.89
N VAL A 91 0.58 8.52 5.70
CA VAL A 91 1.00 7.62 6.78
C VAL A 91 2.51 7.72 6.98
N GLU A 92 2.93 8.19 8.16
CA GLU A 92 4.34 8.24 8.56
C GLU A 92 4.97 6.83 8.52
N GLY A 93 6.18 6.71 7.96
CA GLY A 93 6.91 5.44 7.85
C GLY A 93 6.72 4.71 6.50
N ILE A 94 5.87 5.26 5.63
CA ILE A 94 5.73 4.83 4.22
C ILE A 94 6.39 5.87 3.31
N GLU A 95 7.21 5.40 2.37
CA GLU A 95 7.84 6.27 1.36
C GLU A 95 7.08 6.28 0.04
N GLY A 96 6.71 7.49 -0.36
CA GLY A 96 6.00 7.76 -1.60
C GLY A 96 4.49 7.67 -1.46
N SER A 97 3.83 7.72 -2.60
CA SER A 97 2.39 7.60 -2.78
C SER A 97 2.11 6.83 -4.07
N VAL A 98 0.87 6.43 -4.28
CA VAL A 98 0.43 5.95 -5.59
C VAL A 98 0.30 7.17 -6.51
N ASP A 99 0.97 7.13 -7.66
CA ASP A 99 0.93 8.23 -8.63
C ASP A 99 -0.47 8.35 -9.21
N GLY A 100 -0.97 9.59 -9.30
CA GLY A 100 -2.33 9.87 -9.79
C GLY A 100 -3.46 9.62 -8.78
N PHE A 101 -3.15 9.14 -7.57
CA PHE A 101 -4.17 8.72 -6.61
C PHE A 101 -5.15 9.86 -6.24
N PRO A 102 -6.47 9.68 -6.43
CA PRO A 102 -7.45 10.73 -6.19
C PRO A 102 -7.78 10.87 -4.71
N ALA A 103 -8.13 12.10 -4.30
CA ALA A 103 -8.46 12.41 -2.91
C ALA A 103 -9.69 11.64 -2.38
N GLU A 104 -10.65 11.32 -3.26
CA GLU A 104 -11.88 10.59 -2.93
C GLU A 104 -12.01 9.31 -3.78
N ALA A 105 -11.01 8.43 -3.68
CA ALA A 105 -11.00 7.17 -4.41
C ALA A 105 -11.99 6.14 -3.85
N HIS A 106 -12.74 5.45 -4.73
CA HIS A 106 -13.33 4.17 -4.38
C HIS A 106 -12.28 3.06 -4.53
N ILE A 107 -11.98 2.36 -3.44
CA ILE A 107 -10.90 1.36 -3.40
C ILE A 107 -11.47 -0.07 -3.36
N GLY A 108 -11.32 -0.81 -4.45
CA GLY A 108 -11.59 -2.24 -4.49
C GLY A 108 -10.42 -3.02 -3.88
N THR A 109 -10.66 -3.80 -2.81
CA THR A 109 -9.60 -4.57 -2.13
C THR A 109 -9.84 -6.07 -2.26
N TYR A 110 -8.86 -6.79 -2.81
CA TYR A 110 -8.85 -8.24 -2.91
C TYR A 110 -7.67 -8.82 -2.12
N ILE A 111 -7.94 -9.73 -1.17
CA ILE A 111 -6.92 -10.28 -0.27
C ILE A 111 -6.77 -11.79 -0.51
N ILE A 112 -5.55 -12.21 -0.83
CA ILE A 112 -5.15 -13.60 -1.03
C ILE A 112 -4.48 -14.12 0.27
N ASN A 113 -4.84 -15.34 0.68
CA ASN A 113 -4.40 -15.98 1.92
C ASN A 113 -4.83 -15.22 3.19
N HIS A 114 -6.10 -14.78 3.24
CA HIS A 114 -6.66 -14.04 4.35
C HIS A 114 -7.07 -14.94 5.53
N ASP A 115 -6.14 -15.71 6.10
CA ASP A 115 -6.46 -16.55 7.27
C ASP A 115 -6.56 -15.74 8.57
N ARG A 116 -6.00 -14.52 8.60
CA ARG A 116 -6.04 -13.60 9.74
C ARG A 116 -6.28 -12.17 9.28
N THR A 117 -7.04 -11.42 10.08
CA THR A 117 -7.30 -9.98 9.90
C THR A 117 -6.01 -9.18 9.91
N LEU A 118 -5.15 -9.43 10.89
CA LEU A 118 -3.85 -8.76 11.03
C LEU A 118 -2.87 -9.09 9.91
N ALA A 119 -1.95 -8.16 9.65
CA ALA A 119 -0.82 -8.30 8.75
C ALA A 119 0.27 -9.21 9.33
N TRP A 120 -0.07 -10.38 9.86
CA TRP A 120 0.86 -11.26 10.59
C TRP A 120 2.07 -11.81 9.80
N ARG A 121 2.14 -11.52 8.49
CA ARG A 121 3.17 -11.98 7.54
C ARG A 121 3.54 -10.88 6.55
N VAL A 122 4.66 -11.09 5.85
CA VAL A 122 5.07 -10.19 4.78
C VAL A 122 3.91 -10.03 3.82
N THR A 123 3.55 -8.77 3.60
CA THR A 123 2.40 -8.38 2.79
C THR A 123 2.94 -7.75 1.52
N ARG A 124 2.49 -8.25 0.38
CA ARG A 124 2.85 -7.71 -0.94
C ARG A 124 1.58 -7.21 -1.58
N SER A 125 1.61 -6.02 -2.16
CA SER A 125 0.46 -5.44 -2.84
C SER A 125 0.80 -4.97 -4.23
N VAL A 126 -0.12 -5.22 -5.16
CA VAL A 126 -0.16 -4.56 -6.46
C VAL A 126 -1.40 -3.69 -6.49
N ILE A 127 -1.20 -2.43 -6.85
CA ILE A 127 -2.24 -1.41 -6.94
C ILE A 127 -2.31 -0.95 -8.39
N ILE A 128 -3.53 -0.80 -8.91
CA ILE A 128 -3.80 -0.23 -10.22
C ILE A 128 -4.78 0.93 -10.00
N GLU A 129 -4.47 2.09 -10.56
CA GLU A 129 -5.20 3.34 -10.36
C GLU A 129 -5.32 4.08 -11.70
N ASP A 130 -6.49 4.65 -12.02
CA ASP A 130 -6.80 5.25 -13.33
C ASP A 130 -7.16 6.75 -13.31
N GLY A 131 -6.92 7.43 -12.20
CA GLY A 131 -7.28 8.81 -11.90
C GLY A 131 -8.63 8.97 -11.17
N ASP A 132 -9.50 7.96 -11.21
CA ASP A 132 -10.84 8.00 -10.62
C ASP A 132 -11.02 6.92 -9.53
N GLN A 133 -10.48 5.72 -9.76
CA GLN A 133 -10.64 4.57 -8.87
C GLN A 133 -9.32 3.82 -8.67
N ALA A 134 -9.24 3.10 -7.55
CA ALA A 134 -8.10 2.24 -7.27
C ALA A 134 -8.54 0.80 -6.98
N GLY A 135 -7.82 -0.16 -7.53
CA GLY A 135 -7.89 -1.56 -7.16
C GLY A 135 -6.59 -2.00 -6.48
N GLN A 136 -6.69 -2.74 -5.38
CA GLN A 136 -5.52 -3.35 -4.74
C GLN A 136 -5.69 -4.86 -4.57
N ILE A 137 -4.62 -5.59 -4.89
CA ILE A 137 -4.49 -7.02 -4.65
C ILE A 137 -3.40 -7.22 -3.60
N ILE A 138 -3.81 -7.70 -2.43
CA ILE A 138 -2.94 -7.95 -1.29
C ILE A 138 -2.68 -9.44 -1.18
N HIS A 139 -1.41 -9.85 -1.25
CA HIS A 139 -0.96 -11.20 -0.96
C HIS A 139 -0.22 -11.23 0.38
N LYS A 140 -0.73 -12.03 1.31
CA LYS A 140 -0.03 -12.39 2.54
C LYS A 140 0.74 -13.68 2.30
N GLU A 141 2.03 -13.70 2.65
CA GLU A 141 2.86 -14.91 2.55
C GLU A 141 2.18 -16.12 3.25
N ALA A 142 2.36 -17.34 2.75
CA ALA A 142 1.74 -18.53 3.34
C ALA A 142 2.58 -19.09 4.50
N GLY A 143 1.92 -19.74 5.46
CA GLY A 143 2.58 -20.51 6.51
C GLY A 143 3.21 -21.79 6.05
N SER A 144 4.53 -21.89 6.25
CA SER A 144 5.25 -23.15 6.41
C SER A 144 4.83 -23.84 7.71
#